data_AF-A0A2T4WI13-F1
#
_entry.id   AF-A0A2T4WI13-F1
#
_cell.length_a   1.000
_cell.length_b   1.000
_cell.length_c   1.000
_cell.angle_alpha   90.00
_cell.angle_beta   90.00
_cell.angle_gamma   90.00
#
_symmetry.space_group_name_H-M   'P 1'
#
loop_
_entity.id
_entity.type
_entity.pdbx_description
1 polymer ?
#
loop_
_entity_poly.entity_id
_entity_poly.type
_entity_poly.pdbx_seq_one_letter_code
_entity_poly.pdbx_strand_id
1 'polypeptide(L)'
;MKLSSSSSAKYNDEALRWFKDIKLNKKIKKRGHAKAWLSNSITMKNLIKTVLGFSILSVSSMHGQLYVGDNTTMYLGAGSSLHIPGTTEISSTNGLLQNAGGTLILQGALTGASQLQLDAAANLEIDNVSVTLANQTNEEFNNLVLTNDATLVVSAGNSLLVTQINNANTDAGVILEAGASGYSQLKVTSYLGSGLVRQQQYLSGEGWHQVSSAVSGNFASDFGTVGTSLYPNAQNLFTWDPVTGNYVNVADGTVSLQTGSGYYAYFGLNGVMSGAGPWNFDVNGSLITSSAVALDYVATPLWSSFRDPAQADGWNLIANPFSCVMDYSTIDHLNIGINNAFYIWDASTNAYKFYSAGGISNPYIAPLQSVWVQATSSSVDPTLPLTMAGNAAIITSGTPAYFKSNSTFDRVVLRSHLQSDSSSNDYTVVPFINGTSNDYDAEWDAHKFMNAGSNPNIYSTSGTQVLAVNAIDYGPLDGSHKTLDLSFSAPSHGANYTIYLDNSFLNNYYTLELEDSKMGIFHDLSNGTYDFVFDSLMLNRFTLHINRSSVGQEEDLVNAGFDVWQNENGQINYNILSAGNYNFSLMSLNGAKLWETSGIYSSAESGVLTIDKNLPPCVYILRIHSSENGMVLNRKIVVK
;
A
#
# COMPACT_ATOMS: atom_id res chain seq x y z
N MET A 1 -27.63 -62.01 -32.23
CA MET A 1 -28.30 -61.74 -33.53
C MET A 1 -29.16 -60.49 -33.37
N LYS A 2 -29.18 -59.62 -34.40
CA LYS A 2 -29.76 -58.27 -34.46
C LYS A 2 -31.23 -58.14 -34.01
N LEU A 3 -31.51 -57.02 -33.34
CA LEU A 3 -32.66 -56.08 -33.41
C LEU A 3 -34.02 -56.57 -33.91
N SER A 4 -35.09 -56.28 -33.15
CA SER A 4 -36.07 -55.23 -33.52
C SER A 4 -37.00 -54.87 -32.34
N SER A 5 -37.46 -53.62 -32.37
CA SER A 5 -38.22 -52.87 -31.38
C SER A 5 -39.69 -53.29 -31.25
N SER A 6 -40.23 -53.25 -30.02
CA SER A 6 -41.68 -53.21 -29.77
C SER A 6 -42.06 -52.01 -28.90
N SER A 7 -43.16 -51.39 -29.32
CA SER A 7 -43.94 -50.36 -28.64
C SER A 7 -44.59 -50.87 -27.34
N SER A 8 -44.78 -50.00 -26.34
CA SER A 8 -46.13 -49.72 -25.82
C SER A 8 -46.14 -48.49 -24.91
N ALA A 9 -47.18 -47.68 -25.14
CA ALA A 9 -47.52 -46.47 -24.44
C ALA A 9 -48.05 -46.74 -23.02
N LYS A 10 -47.84 -45.77 -22.13
CA LYS A 10 -48.80 -45.18 -21.17
C LYS A 10 -48.02 -44.64 -19.97
N TYR A 11 -47.55 -43.40 -20.06
CA TYR A 11 -47.47 -42.47 -18.93
C TYR A 11 -47.21 -41.07 -19.52
N ASN A 12 -47.91 -40.07 -18.99
CA ASN A 12 -47.76 -38.61 -19.22
C ASN A 12 -48.75 -37.90 -20.17
N ASP A 13 -50.04 -38.26 -20.07
CA ASP A 13 -51.15 -37.42 -20.54
C ASP A 13 -51.54 -36.29 -19.56
N GLU A 14 -50.74 -36.03 -18.51
CA GLU A 14 -50.98 -34.92 -17.55
C GLU A 14 -50.04 -33.71 -17.74
N ALA A 15 -48.99 -33.81 -18.57
CA ALA A 15 -48.05 -32.71 -18.79
C ALA A 15 -48.54 -31.65 -19.81
N LEU A 16 -49.61 -31.93 -20.57
CA LEU A 16 -50.10 -31.04 -21.63
C LEU A 16 -51.27 -30.13 -21.23
N ARG A 17 -51.69 -30.12 -19.96
CA ARG A 17 -52.88 -29.38 -19.51
C ARG A 17 -52.60 -28.04 -18.81
N TRP A 18 -51.33 -27.67 -18.61
CA TRP A 18 -50.91 -26.39 -18.01
C TRP A 18 -50.41 -25.33 -19.02
N PHE A 19 -50.44 -25.62 -20.33
CA PHE A 19 -50.01 -24.71 -21.40
C PHE A 19 -51.16 -23.95 -22.09
N LYS A 20 -52.18 -23.51 -21.33
CA LYS A 20 -53.38 -22.88 -21.94
C LYS A 20 -53.72 -21.44 -21.56
N ASP A 21 -52.92 -20.72 -20.77
CA ASP A 21 -53.22 -19.32 -20.43
C ASP A 21 -52.07 -18.33 -20.64
N ILE A 22 -51.43 -18.37 -21.81
CA ILE A 22 -50.74 -17.19 -22.37
C ILE A 22 -51.44 -16.83 -23.68
N LYS A 23 -52.38 -15.88 -23.61
CA LYS A 23 -53.00 -15.27 -24.80
C LYS A 23 -51.99 -14.36 -25.50
N LEU A 24 -51.18 -14.93 -26.39
CA LEU A 24 -50.42 -14.15 -27.38
C LEU A 24 -51.35 -13.82 -28.55
N ASN A 25 -51.89 -12.61 -28.59
CA ASN A 25 -52.73 -12.18 -29.70
C ASN A 25 -51.87 -11.57 -30.82
N LYS A 26 -52.04 -12.13 -32.03
CA LYS A 26 -51.59 -11.71 -33.39
C LYS A 26 -50.18 -12.11 -33.88
N LYS A 27 -50.25 -13.02 -34.87
CA LYS A 27 -49.32 -13.36 -35.97
C LYS A 27 -48.28 -12.28 -36.31
N ILE A 28 -46.99 -12.65 -36.23
CA ILE A 28 -45.90 -12.02 -37.00
C ILE A 28 -45.28 -13.08 -37.91
N LYS A 29 -45.35 -12.87 -39.24
CA LYS A 29 -44.65 -13.67 -40.25
C LYS A 29 -43.16 -13.31 -40.25
N LYS A 30 -42.30 -14.32 -40.42
CA LYS A 30 -40.84 -14.23 -40.64
C LYS A 30 -40.43 -13.09 -41.59
N ARG A 31 -39.64 -12.13 -41.09
CA ARG A 31 -38.41 -11.57 -41.72
C ARG A 31 -37.83 -10.41 -40.87
N GLY A 32 -36.55 -10.51 -40.51
CA GLY A 32 -35.61 -9.42 -40.16
C GLY A 32 -35.95 -8.49 -38.98
N HIS A 33 -35.13 -8.54 -37.92
CA HIS A 33 -35.08 -7.59 -36.78
C HIS A 33 -36.42 -7.33 -36.05
N ALA A 34 -36.72 -8.14 -35.04
CA ALA A 34 -37.90 -7.94 -34.18
C ALA A 34 -37.56 -7.05 -32.98
N LYS A 35 -38.14 -5.85 -32.92
CA LYS A 35 -38.34 -5.09 -31.66
C LYS A 35 -39.59 -5.66 -30.97
N ALA A 36 -39.47 -6.16 -29.75
CA ALA A 36 -40.60 -6.63 -28.96
C ALA A 36 -41.01 -5.55 -27.95
N TRP A 37 -42.24 -5.04 -28.07
CA TRP A 37 -42.88 -4.17 -27.07
C TRP A 37 -43.81 -5.04 -26.21
N LEU A 38 -43.53 -5.13 -24.91
CA LEU A 38 -44.39 -5.84 -23.96
C LEU A 38 -44.98 -4.80 -22.99
N SER A 39 -46.29 -4.57 -23.08
CA SER A 39 -47.04 -3.74 -22.15
C SER A 39 -47.67 -4.64 -21.08
N ASN A 40 -47.24 -4.45 -19.84
CA ASN A 40 -47.72 -5.01 -18.55
C ASN A 40 -46.70 -5.93 -17.87
N SER A 41 -46.56 -5.71 -16.54
CA SER A 41 -45.67 -6.35 -15.57
C SER A 41 -45.23 -7.77 -15.92
N ILE A 42 -43.93 -7.99 -16.08
CA ILE A 42 -43.34 -9.32 -16.21
C ILE A 42 -42.91 -9.79 -14.82
N THR A 43 -43.66 -10.72 -14.23
CA THR A 43 -43.22 -11.46 -13.04
C THR A 43 -42.58 -12.77 -13.50
N MET A 44 -41.26 -12.81 -13.67
CA MET A 44 -40.55 -14.07 -13.97
C MET A 44 -40.33 -14.87 -12.68
N LYS A 45 -41.32 -15.68 -12.28
CA LYS A 45 -41.12 -16.68 -11.22
C LYS A 45 -40.61 -17.99 -11.83
N ASN A 46 -39.40 -18.37 -11.44
CA ASN A 46 -38.77 -19.68 -11.65
C ASN A 46 -38.66 -20.17 -13.12
N LEU A 47 -37.71 -19.61 -13.86
CA LEU A 47 -37.08 -20.32 -14.99
C LEU A 47 -35.64 -20.67 -14.61
N ILE A 48 -35.40 -21.95 -14.33
CA ILE A 48 -34.08 -22.53 -14.13
C ILE A 48 -33.23 -22.22 -15.38
N LYS A 49 -32.09 -21.53 -15.21
CA LYS A 49 -31.00 -21.30 -16.17
C LYS A 49 -31.44 -21.15 -17.65
N THR A 50 -32.08 -20.04 -18.01
CA THR A 50 -32.29 -19.70 -19.43
C THR A 50 -31.53 -18.42 -19.78
N VAL A 51 -30.51 -18.56 -20.64
CA VAL A 51 -29.80 -17.42 -21.26
C VAL A 51 -30.77 -16.75 -22.23
N LEU A 52 -31.23 -15.54 -21.91
CA LEU A 52 -32.08 -14.74 -22.80
C LEU A 52 -31.20 -13.99 -23.81
N GLY A 53 -31.02 -14.56 -25.01
CA GLY A 53 -30.27 -13.94 -26.11
C GLY A 53 -31.10 -12.95 -26.94
N PHE A 54 -31.68 -11.92 -26.32
CA PHE A 54 -32.38 -10.85 -27.05
C PHE A 54 -31.45 -9.66 -27.34
N SER A 55 -31.44 -9.17 -28.58
CA SER A 55 -30.56 -8.06 -29.00
C SER A 55 -30.92 -6.72 -28.34
N ILE A 56 -32.20 -6.47 -28.06
CA ILE A 56 -32.72 -5.28 -27.37
C ILE A 56 -33.99 -5.69 -26.60
N LEU A 57 -34.03 -5.49 -25.29
CA LEU A 57 -35.24 -5.63 -24.46
C LEU A 57 -35.62 -4.26 -23.86
N SER A 58 -36.81 -3.78 -24.18
CA SER A 58 -37.38 -2.54 -23.61
C SER A 58 -38.65 -2.86 -22.82
N VAL A 59 -38.67 -2.56 -21.52
CA VAL A 59 -39.85 -2.75 -20.66
C VAL A 59 -40.54 -1.40 -20.50
N SER A 60 -41.69 -1.18 -21.14
CA SER A 60 -42.49 0.04 -20.95
C SER A 60 -43.84 -0.30 -20.32
N SER A 61 -44.14 0.32 -19.18
CA SER A 61 -45.50 0.36 -18.67
C SER A 61 -45.72 1.68 -17.92
N MET A 62 -46.97 2.17 -17.90
CA MET A 62 -47.31 3.45 -17.29
C MET A 62 -47.03 3.53 -15.77
N HIS A 63 -46.83 2.38 -15.10
CA HIS A 63 -46.43 2.24 -13.68
C HIS A 63 -45.80 0.85 -13.46
N GLY A 64 -44.65 0.56 -14.09
CA GLY A 64 -44.11 -0.80 -14.15
C GLY A 64 -43.09 -1.09 -13.08
N GLN A 65 -43.18 -2.21 -12.39
CA GLN A 65 -42.03 -2.76 -11.67
C GLN A 65 -41.43 -3.91 -12.49
N LEU A 66 -40.11 -3.87 -12.73
CA LEU A 66 -39.34 -5.03 -13.15
C LEU A 66 -38.84 -5.71 -11.88
N TYR A 67 -39.51 -6.79 -11.47
CA TYR A 67 -39.13 -7.53 -10.27
C TYR A 67 -38.15 -8.65 -10.62
N VAL A 68 -36.96 -8.61 -10.03
CA VAL A 68 -36.01 -9.73 -10.05
C VAL A 68 -36.31 -10.59 -8.84
N GLY A 69 -36.73 -11.84 -9.10
CA GLY A 69 -37.14 -12.76 -8.04
C GLY A 69 -36.04 -13.03 -7.02
N ASP A 70 -36.44 -13.30 -5.78
CA ASP A 70 -35.51 -13.65 -4.71
C ASP A 70 -34.62 -14.83 -5.10
N ASN A 71 -33.30 -14.71 -4.88
CA ASN A 71 -32.28 -15.68 -5.25
C ASN A 71 -32.24 -16.01 -6.75
N THR A 72 -32.75 -15.12 -7.61
CA THR A 72 -32.64 -15.25 -9.08
C THR A 72 -31.67 -14.24 -9.65
N THR A 73 -30.99 -14.60 -10.73
CA THR A 73 -30.12 -13.69 -11.48
C THR A 73 -30.70 -13.44 -12.87
N MET A 74 -30.94 -12.18 -13.21
CA MET A 74 -31.17 -11.70 -14.57
C MET A 74 -29.83 -11.37 -15.20
N TYR A 75 -29.50 -12.04 -16.31
CA TYR A 75 -28.27 -11.82 -17.05
C TYR A 75 -28.50 -10.94 -18.27
N LEU A 76 -27.69 -9.89 -18.42
CA LEU A 76 -27.59 -9.10 -19.63
C LEU A 76 -26.24 -9.40 -20.31
N GLY A 77 -26.25 -10.19 -21.38
CA GLY A 77 -25.02 -10.63 -22.05
C GLY A 77 -24.46 -9.61 -23.04
N ALA A 78 -23.21 -9.84 -23.47
CA ALA A 78 -22.52 -9.04 -24.48
C ALA A 78 -23.37 -8.76 -25.73
N GLY A 79 -23.35 -7.49 -26.18
CA GLY A 79 -24.10 -7.02 -27.35
C GLY A 79 -25.62 -6.88 -27.14
N SER A 80 -26.13 -7.18 -25.95
CA SER A 80 -27.53 -6.98 -25.59
C SER A 80 -27.71 -5.63 -24.90
N SER A 81 -28.90 -5.03 -25.00
CA SER A 81 -29.26 -3.83 -24.25
C SER A 81 -30.56 -4.00 -23.47
N LEU A 82 -30.58 -3.48 -22.25
CA LEU A 82 -31.77 -3.38 -21.40
C LEU A 82 -32.03 -1.92 -21.08
N HIS A 83 -33.20 -1.42 -21.49
CA HIS A 83 -33.63 -0.05 -21.20
C HIS A 83 -34.77 -0.05 -20.18
N ILE A 84 -34.53 0.63 -19.07
CA ILE A 84 -35.47 0.86 -17.97
C ILE A 84 -35.93 2.32 -18.05
N PRO A 85 -37.15 2.59 -18.56
CA PRO A 85 -37.65 3.96 -18.70
C PRO A 85 -38.00 4.56 -17.33
N GLY A 86 -38.12 5.89 -17.25
CA GLY A 86 -38.32 6.59 -15.97
C GLY A 86 -39.64 6.34 -15.24
N THR A 87 -40.60 5.68 -15.89
CA THR A 87 -41.84 5.22 -15.24
C THR A 87 -41.73 3.80 -14.67
N THR A 88 -40.55 3.19 -14.73
CA THR A 88 -40.31 1.81 -14.33
C THR A 88 -39.26 1.72 -13.24
N GLU A 89 -39.57 1.05 -12.13
CA GLU A 89 -38.59 0.73 -11.09
C GLU A 89 -38.10 -0.71 -11.25
N ILE A 90 -36.82 -0.96 -11.02
CA ILE A 90 -36.35 -2.33 -10.78
C ILE A 90 -36.41 -2.56 -9.27
N SER A 91 -37.06 -3.65 -8.86
CA SER A 91 -37.09 -4.07 -7.46
C SER A 91 -36.60 -5.50 -7.27
N SER A 92 -35.83 -5.72 -6.21
CA SER A 92 -35.48 -7.06 -5.73
C SER A 92 -35.36 -7.07 -4.20
N THR A 93 -35.76 -8.16 -3.56
CA THR A 93 -35.48 -8.34 -2.13
C THR A 93 -34.17 -9.11 -1.92
N ASN A 94 -33.84 -10.02 -2.85
CA ASN A 94 -32.59 -10.83 -2.89
C ASN A 94 -32.23 -11.28 -4.33
N GLY A 95 -32.61 -10.51 -5.36
CA GLY A 95 -32.47 -10.89 -6.78
C GLY A 95 -31.46 -10.02 -7.56
N LEU A 96 -30.62 -10.63 -8.41
CA LEU A 96 -29.43 -10.03 -9.02
C LEU A 96 -29.64 -9.65 -10.47
N LEU A 97 -29.42 -8.40 -10.81
CA LEU A 97 -29.19 -7.96 -12.18
C LEU A 97 -27.68 -7.97 -12.46
N GLN A 98 -27.23 -8.95 -13.25
CA GLN A 98 -25.85 -9.03 -13.70
C GLN A 98 -25.74 -8.58 -15.16
N ASN A 99 -25.01 -7.49 -15.40
CA ASN A 99 -24.61 -7.07 -16.72
C ASN A 99 -23.27 -7.71 -17.10
N ALA A 100 -23.33 -8.82 -17.82
CA ALA A 100 -22.19 -9.59 -18.31
C ALA A 100 -21.74 -9.14 -19.72
N GLY A 101 -21.47 -7.82 -19.85
CA GLY A 101 -20.91 -7.21 -21.08
C GLY A 101 -21.91 -6.52 -22.01
N GLY A 102 -23.18 -6.40 -21.64
CA GLY A 102 -24.19 -5.64 -22.39
C GLY A 102 -24.28 -4.16 -21.98
N THR A 103 -25.32 -3.48 -22.44
CA THR A 103 -25.59 -2.06 -22.13
C THR A 103 -26.87 -1.91 -21.30
N LEU A 104 -26.74 -1.45 -20.07
CA LEU A 104 -27.87 -1.14 -19.19
C LEU A 104 -28.14 0.36 -19.22
N ILE A 105 -29.36 0.76 -19.58
CA ILE A 105 -29.80 2.16 -19.63
C ILE A 105 -30.89 2.37 -18.56
N LEU A 106 -30.62 3.26 -17.61
CA LEU A 106 -31.46 3.54 -16.45
C LEU A 106 -32.01 4.97 -16.51
N GLN A 107 -33.32 5.08 -16.69
CA GLN A 107 -34.08 6.32 -16.51
C GLN A 107 -35.03 6.24 -15.31
N GLY A 108 -35.23 5.05 -14.75
CA GLY A 108 -36.08 4.81 -13.59
C GLY A 108 -35.28 4.29 -12.39
N ALA A 109 -35.89 4.33 -11.20
CA ALA A 109 -35.19 4.03 -9.95
C ALA A 109 -34.84 2.54 -9.80
N LEU A 110 -33.70 2.27 -9.17
CA LEU A 110 -33.34 0.96 -8.64
C LEU A 110 -33.65 0.95 -7.14
N THR A 111 -34.59 0.11 -6.69
CA THR A 111 -34.98 0.01 -5.27
C THR A 111 -34.86 -1.43 -4.78
N GLY A 112 -34.52 -1.64 -3.51
CA GLY A 112 -34.34 -2.99 -2.95
C GLY A 112 -32.87 -3.32 -2.63
N ALA A 113 -32.68 -4.03 -1.53
CA ALA A 113 -31.36 -4.29 -0.98
C ALA A 113 -30.61 -5.29 -1.88
N SER A 114 -29.65 -4.75 -2.64
CA SER A 114 -28.61 -5.45 -3.38
C SER A 114 -28.94 -5.85 -4.81
N GLN A 115 -27.87 -5.83 -5.60
CA GLN A 115 -27.59 -6.68 -6.74
C GLN A 115 -27.77 -6.03 -8.13
N LEU A 116 -27.13 -4.89 -8.38
CA LEU A 116 -26.53 -4.63 -9.69
C LEU A 116 -25.08 -5.14 -9.64
N GLN A 117 -24.71 -6.02 -10.56
CA GLN A 117 -23.32 -6.42 -10.79
C GLN A 117 -22.97 -6.11 -12.23
N LEU A 118 -21.82 -5.49 -12.43
CA LEU A 118 -21.30 -5.12 -13.74
C LEU A 118 -20.01 -5.90 -13.94
N ASP A 119 -19.91 -6.61 -15.06
CA ASP A 119 -18.64 -7.22 -15.47
C ASP A 119 -17.78 -6.14 -16.18
N ALA A 120 -16.48 -6.35 -16.26
CA ALA A 120 -15.53 -5.39 -16.85
C ALA A 120 -15.89 -4.91 -18.28
N ALA A 121 -16.61 -5.73 -19.06
CA ALA A 121 -17.06 -5.38 -20.42
C ALA A 121 -18.40 -4.63 -20.47
N ALA A 122 -19.08 -4.45 -19.33
CA ALA A 122 -20.41 -3.87 -19.25
C ALA A 122 -20.42 -2.37 -19.55
N ASN A 123 -21.55 -1.88 -20.08
CA ASN A 123 -21.81 -0.45 -20.24
C ASN A 123 -23.01 -0.07 -19.38
N LEU A 124 -22.93 1.10 -18.74
CA LEU A 124 -23.97 1.69 -17.92
C LEU A 124 -24.28 3.10 -18.41
N GLU A 125 -25.54 3.38 -18.67
CA GLU A 125 -26.05 4.72 -18.96
C GLU A 125 -27.09 5.07 -17.90
N ILE A 126 -26.93 6.22 -17.27
CA ILE A 126 -27.86 6.75 -16.27
C ILE A 126 -28.39 8.07 -16.80
N ASP A 127 -29.71 8.22 -16.79
CA ASP A 127 -30.39 9.38 -17.33
C ASP A 127 -31.44 9.91 -16.35
N ASN A 128 -31.18 11.10 -15.79
CA ASN A 128 -32.04 11.82 -14.84
C ASN A 128 -32.49 11.01 -13.60
N VAL A 129 -31.66 10.06 -13.16
CA VAL A 129 -31.85 9.30 -11.92
C VAL A 129 -30.55 9.15 -11.14
N SER A 130 -30.67 8.80 -9.86
CA SER A 130 -29.53 8.45 -9.01
C SER A 130 -29.42 6.93 -8.86
N VAL A 131 -28.21 6.40 -9.00
CA VAL A 131 -27.87 4.99 -8.79
C VAL A 131 -26.80 4.89 -7.73
N THR A 132 -26.95 3.98 -6.77
CA THR A 132 -25.95 3.76 -5.71
C THR A 132 -25.32 2.38 -5.84
N LEU A 133 -23.99 2.33 -5.90
CA LEU A 133 -23.17 1.14 -5.81
C LEU A 133 -22.75 0.91 -4.36
N ALA A 134 -23.65 0.27 -3.60
CA ALA A 134 -23.47 0.07 -2.16
C ALA A 134 -22.90 -1.31 -1.76
N ASN A 135 -22.92 -2.30 -2.66
CA ASN A 135 -22.79 -3.72 -2.28
C ASN A 135 -21.67 -4.50 -2.99
N GLN A 136 -20.85 -3.90 -3.86
CA GLN A 136 -19.57 -4.49 -4.24
C GLN A 136 -18.44 -3.59 -3.77
N THR A 137 -17.35 -4.20 -3.33
CA THR A 137 -16.16 -3.46 -2.91
C THR A 137 -15.35 -2.97 -4.11
N ASN A 138 -15.49 -3.63 -5.27
CA ASN A 138 -14.76 -3.36 -6.53
C ASN A 138 -15.66 -3.52 -7.75
N GLU A 139 -16.35 -2.46 -8.15
CA GLU A 139 -17.03 -2.44 -9.44
C GLU A 139 -16.05 -2.10 -10.56
N GLU A 140 -16.00 -2.96 -11.59
CA GLU A 140 -15.25 -2.71 -12.82
C GLU A 140 -16.19 -2.83 -14.02
N PHE A 141 -16.20 -1.82 -14.89
CA PHE A 141 -16.94 -1.88 -16.15
C PHE A 141 -16.38 -0.93 -17.21
N ASN A 142 -16.85 -1.09 -18.45
CA ASN A 142 -16.22 -0.46 -19.59
C ASN A 142 -16.61 1.02 -19.74
N ASN A 143 -17.91 1.30 -19.88
CA ASN A 143 -18.38 2.67 -20.15
C ASN A 143 -19.44 3.11 -19.15
N LEU A 144 -19.30 4.33 -18.63
CA LEU A 144 -20.33 5.07 -17.91
C LEU A 144 -20.78 6.28 -18.73
N VAL A 145 -22.09 6.46 -18.89
CA VAL A 145 -22.69 7.70 -19.44
C VAL A 145 -23.65 8.28 -18.41
N LEU A 146 -23.49 9.56 -18.10
CA LEU A 146 -24.34 10.33 -17.20
C LEU A 146 -24.91 11.55 -17.94
N THR A 147 -26.24 11.67 -18.00
CA THR A 147 -26.90 12.89 -18.51
C THR A 147 -26.91 14.00 -17.45
N ASN A 148 -27.43 15.19 -17.79
CA ASN A 148 -27.28 16.41 -16.98
C ASN A 148 -27.77 16.29 -15.53
N ASP A 149 -28.79 15.46 -15.25
CA ASP A 149 -29.34 15.26 -13.91
C ASP A 149 -29.11 13.82 -13.38
N ALA A 150 -28.24 13.06 -14.02
CA ALA A 150 -27.91 11.70 -13.63
C ALA A 150 -26.79 11.67 -12.59
N THR A 151 -26.93 10.83 -11.56
CA THR A 151 -25.93 10.70 -10.50
C THR A 151 -25.58 9.23 -10.26
N LEU A 152 -24.28 8.94 -10.13
CA LEU A 152 -23.76 7.68 -9.62
C LEU A 152 -23.13 7.92 -8.25
N VAL A 153 -23.61 7.22 -7.22
CA VAL A 153 -23.07 7.25 -5.86
C VAL A 153 -22.27 5.98 -5.61
N VAL A 154 -21.03 6.12 -5.18
CA VAL A 154 -20.17 5.01 -4.74
C VAL A 154 -20.05 5.11 -3.22
N SER A 155 -20.54 4.10 -2.51
CA SER A 155 -20.58 4.13 -1.04
C SER A 155 -19.20 4.00 -0.41
N ALA A 156 -19.05 4.55 0.79
CA ALA A 156 -17.80 4.56 1.56
C ALA A 156 -17.18 3.16 1.71
N GLY A 157 -15.91 3.03 1.30
CA GLY A 157 -15.16 1.77 1.31
C GLY A 157 -15.23 0.97 0.00
N ASN A 158 -16.07 1.38 -0.96
CA ASN A 158 -16.16 0.74 -2.28
C ASN A 158 -15.25 1.44 -3.30
N SER A 159 -14.96 0.77 -4.39
CA SER A 159 -14.08 1.28 -5.44
C SER A 159 -14.65 1.02 -6.82
N LEU A 160 -14.37 1.96 -7.72
CA LEU A 160 -14.91 1.99 -9.06
C LEU A 160 -13.78 2.12 -10.08
N LEU A 161 -13.63 1.12 -10.95
CA LEU A 161 -12.72 1.12 -12.09
C LEU A 161 -13.53 1.20 -13.39
N VAL A 162 -13.37 2.28 -14.15
CA VAL A 162 -14.12 2.49 -15.41
C VAL A 162 -13.19 2.83 -16.55
N THR A 163 -13.29 2.15 -17.70
CA THR A 163 -12.46 2.50 -18.85
C THR A 163 -12.75 3.93 -19.33
N GLN A 164 -14.02 4.28 -19.54
CA GLN A 164 -14.42 5.61 -19.97
C GLN A 164 -15.67 6.11 -19.26
N ILE A 165 -15.62 7.36 -18.79
CA ILE A 165 -16.80 8.10 -18.33
C ILE A 165 -17.11 9.20 -19.34
N ASN A 166 -18.39 9.37 -19.69
CA ASN A 166 -18.93 10.57 -20.32
C ASN A 166 -19.95 11.19 -19.37
N ASN A 167 -19.54 12.25 -18.67
CA ASN A 167 -20.34 12.91 -17.65
C ASN A 167 -20.81 14.28 -18.12
N ALA A 168 -22.13 14.45 -18.25
CA ALA A 168 -22.77 15.73 -18.57
C ALA A 168 -23.35 16.45 -17.34
N ASN A 169 -23.38 15.81 -16.17
CA ASN A 169 -23.91 16.41 -14.94
C ASN A 169 -22.91 17.40 -14.32
N THR A 170 -23.21 18.69 -14.49
CA THR A 170 -22.38 19.81 -14.03
C THR A 170 -22.50 20.16 -12.54
N ASP A 171 -23.26 19.40 -11.75
CA ASP A 171 -23.36 19.56 -10.30
C ASP A 171 -22.55 18.47 -9.58
N ALA A 172 -23.04 17.22 -9.56
CA ALA A 172 -22.35 16.09 -8.93
C ALA A 172 -22.73 14.77 -9.62
N GLY A 173 -22.20 14.57 -10.83
CA GLY A 173 -22.49 13.38 -11.63
C GLY A 173 -21.98 12.09 -11.00
N VAL A 174 -20.78 12.13 -10.40
CA VAL A 174 -20.26 11.02 -9.60
C VAL A 174 -20.02 11.52 -8.18
N ILE A 175 -20.57 10.81 -7.19
CA ILE A 175 -20.38 11.08 -5.77
C ILE A 175 -19.60 9.92 -5.17
N LEU A 176 -18.43 10.23 -4.61
CA LEU A 176 -17.56 9.31 -3.91
C LEU A 176 -17.71 9.58 -2.41
N GLU A 177 -18.46 8.73 -1.72
CA GLU A 177 -18.74 8.87 -0.29
C GLU A 177 -17.56 8.42 0.58
N ALA A 178 -17.50 8.97 1.80
CA ALA A 178 -16.56 8.56 2.84
C ALA A 178 -17.24 8.51 4.21
N GLY A 179 -16.71 7.69 5.10
CA GLY A 179 -17.20 7.53 6.46
C GLY A 179 -16.27 6.67 7.30
N ALA A 180 -16.74 6.24 8.48
CA ALA A 180 -15.95 5.39 9.38
C ALA A 180 -15.53 4.04 8.76
N SER A 181 -16.21 3.58 7.70
CA SER A 181 -15.86 2.38 6.94
C SER A 181 -14.75 2.59 5.90
N GLY A 182 -14.29 3.83 5.71
CA GLY A 182 -13.27 4.22 4.72
C GLY A 182 -13.78 5.27 3.73
N TYR A 183 -13.04 5.45 2.66
CA TYR A 183 -13.39 6.34 1.55
C TYR A 183 -13.62 5.52 0.28
N SER A 184 -14.48 6.00 -0.60
CA SER A 184 -14.63 5.43 -1.93
C SER A 184 -13.58 5.94 -2.90
N GLN A 185 -13.32 5.16 -3.95
CA GLN A 185 -12.27 5.44 -4.93
C GLN A 185 -12.80 5.34 -6.36
N LEU A 186 -12.31 6.22 -7.23
CA LEU A 186 -12.55 6.17 -8.67
C LEU A 186 -11.23 6.16 -9.42
N LYS A 187 -11.05 5.18 -10.32
CA LYS A 187 -9.97 5.16 -11.31
C LYS A 187 -10.55 5.04 -12.71
N VAL A 188 -10.08 5.88 -13.63
CA VAL A 188 -10.53 5.91 -15.03
C VAL A 188 -9.37 5.98 -16.02
N THR A 189 -9.59 5.44 -17.22
CA THR A 189 -8.64 5.61 -18.34
C THR A 189 -8.96 6.87 -19.15
N SER A 190 -10.24 7.21 -19.31
CA SER A 190 -10.69 8.38 -20.06
C SER A 190 -11.90 9.03 -19.38
N TYR A 191 -11.86 10.35 -19.24
CA TYR A 191 -12.97 11.16 -18.73
C TYR A 191 -13.37 12.19 -19.78
N LEU A 192 -14.62 12.11 -20.23
CA LEU A 192 -15.20 12.96 -21.25
C LEU A 192 -16.37 13.76 -20.65
N GLY A 193 -16.66 14.90 -21.27
CA GLY A 193 -17.72 15.80 -20.81
C GLY A 193 -17.23 16.85 -19.81
N SER A 194 -18.15 17.67 -19.33
CA SER A 194 -17.90 18.78 -18.39
C SER A 194 -18.52 18.56 -17.02
N GLY A 195 -19.01 17.35 -16.76
CA GLY A 195 -19.63 17.02 -15.50
C GLY A 195 -18.62 16.91 -14.36
N LEU A 196 -19.10 17.08 -13.14
CA LEU A 196 -18.27 17.14 -11.95
C LEU A 196 -18.28 15.84 -11.15
N VAL A 197 -17.20 15.64 -10.39
CA VAL A 197 -17.04 14.57 -9.40
C VAL A 197 -16.95 15.22 -8.03
N ARG A 198 -17.78 14.76 -7.10
CA ARG A 198 -17.73 15.12 -5.70
C ARG A 198 -17.05 14.02 -4.91
N GLN A 199 -15.95 14.33 -4.24
CA GLN A 199 -15.22 13.38 -3.41
C GLN A 199 -15.21 13.81 -1.95
N GLN A 200 -15.66 12.90 -1.09
CA GLN A 200 -15.68 13.08 0.35
C GLN A 200 -14.46 12.46 1.02
N GLN A 201 -14.09 12.96 2.19
CA GLN A 201 -13.13 12.36 3.10
C GLN A 201 -13.63 12.41 4.54
N TYR A 202 -13.33 11.37 5.32
CA TYR A 202 -13.68 11.24 6.74
C TYR A 202 -12.45 11.40 7.63
N LEU A 203 -12.51 12.32 8.58
CA LEU A 203 -11.44 12.58 9.55
C LEU A 203 -11.95 12.44 10.98
N SER A 204 -11.32 11.58 11.78
CA SER A 204 -11.70 11.31 13.16
C SER A 204 -10.86 12.01 14.22
N GLY A 205 -9.65 12.46 13.89
CA GLY A 205 -8.72 13.11 14.82
C GLY A 205 -8.80 14.64 14.74
N GLU A 206 -8.91 15.31 15.89
CA GLU A 206 -8.72 16.76 15.98
C GLU A 206 -7.24 17.11 15.73
N GLY A 207 -6.98 18.27 15.11
CA GLY A 207 -5.64 18.80 14.92
C GLY A 207 -5.36 19.24 13.48
N TRP A 208 -4.07 19.42 13.18
CA TRP A 208 -3.61 19.73 11.83
C TRP A 208 -3.60 18.50 10.95
N HIS A 209 -4.10 18.62 9.72
CA HIS A 209 -4.11 17.56 8.72
C HIS A 209 -3.56 18.07 7.40
N GLN A 210 -2.84 17.19 6.71
CA GLN A 210 -2.37 17.40 5.35
C GLN A 210 -3.46 17.00 4.37
N VAL A 211 -4.09 17.99 3.75
CA VAL A 211 -5.25 17.83 2.87
C VAL A 211 -4.93 18.30 1.45
N SER A 212 -5.67 17.78 0.48
CA SER A 212 -5.56 18.18 -0.92
C SER A 212 -6.90 18.14 -1.63
N SER A 213 -6.92 18.61 -2.89
CA SER A 213 -8.03 18.32 -3.81
C SER A 213 -7.63 17.25 -4.82
N ALA A 214 -8.56 16.32 -5.06
CA ALA A 214 -8.51 15.29 -6.10
C ALA A 214 -9.24 15.71 -7.39
N VAL A 215 -9.80 16.92 -7.40
CA VAL A 215 -10.52 17.50 -8.54
C VAL A 215 -10.03 18.94 -8.77
N SER A 216 -10.32 19.48 -9.94
CA SER A 216 -9.90 20.83 -10.35
C SER A 216 -11.08 21.80 -10.35
N GLY A 217 -10.78 23.09 -10.18
CA GLY A 217 -11.80 24.15 -10.07
C GLY A 217 -12.29 24.42 -8.65
N ASN A 218 -11.60 23.87 -7.64
CA ASN A 218 -11.92 24.07 -6.23
C ASN A 218 -11.36 25.35 -5.65
N PHE A 219 -11.98 25.78 -4.56
CA PHE A 219 -11.58 26.90 -3.73
C PHE A 219 -11.31 26.43 -2.30
N ALA A 220 -10.56 27.22 -1.54
CA ALA A 220 -10.26 26.95 -0.14
C ALA A 220 -11.51 26.76 0.71
N SER A 221 -12.65 27.36 0.32
CA SER A 221 -13.95 27.14 0.95
C SER A 221 -14.48 25.70 0.88
N ASP A 222 -13.97 24.88 -0.04
CA ASP A 222 -14.36 23.47 -0.16
C ASP A 222 -13.84 22.63 1.02
N PHE A 223 -12.75 23.06 1.68
CA PHE A 223 -12.32 22.45 2.95
C PHE A 223 -13.14 22.93 4.16
N GLY A 224 -13.98 23.95 3.99
CA GLY A 224 -14.80 24.55 5.03
C GLY A 224 -14.60 26.07 5.18
N THR A 225 -14.64 26.56 6.42
CA THR A 225 -14.56 27.99 6.73
C THR A 225 -13.12 28.47 6.86
N VAL A 226 -12.57 29.08 5.82
CA VAL A 226 -11.18 29.57 5.80
C VAL A 226 -11.10 31.08 6.06
N GLY A 227 -10.21 31.50 6.97
CA GLY A 227 -9.81 32.90 7.15
C GLY A 227 -10.92 33.90 7.49
N THR A 228 -12.07 33.43 8.01
CA THR A 228 -13.26 34.29 8.16
C THR A 228 -13.28 35.15 9.42
N SER A 229 -14.09 36.22 9.34
CA SER A 229 -14.44 37.16 10.42
C SER A 229 -14.99 36.56 11.72
N LEU A 230 -15.29 35.25 11.77
CA LEU A 230 -15.65 34.58 13.02
C LEU A 230 -14.52 34.74 14.06
N TYR A 231 -13.26 34.83 13.59
CA TYR A 231 -12.08 35.17 14.36
C TYR A 231 -11.10 35.97 13.50
N PRO A 232 -10.99 37.30 13.66
CA PRO A 232 -9.93 38.07 13.02
C PRO A 232 -8.56 37.44 13.34
N ASN A 233 -7.83 37.00 12.32
CA ASN A 233 -6.54 36.27 12.38
C ASN A 233 -6.59 34.75 12.66
N ALA A 234 -7.73 34.05 12.46
CA ALA A 234 -7.70 32.58 12.44
C ALA A 234 -6.98 32.07 11.18
N GLN A 235 -5.67 31.86 11.31
CA GLN A 235 -4.86 31.15 10.32
C GLN A 235 -5.11 29.65 10.50
N ASN A 236 -6.08 29.10 9.76
CA ASN A 236 -6.54 27.72 9.88
C ASN A 236 -6.25 26.87 8.64
N LEU A 237 -5.68 27.46 7.59
CA LEU A 237 -5.27 26.78 6.37
C LEU A 237 -3.97 27.41 5.86
N PHE A 238 -2.99 26.57 5.53
CA PHE A 238 -1.70 27.00 5.02
C PHE A 238 -1.31 26.24 3.75
N THR A 239 -0.61 26.91 2.85
CA THR A 239 0.25 26.28 1.84
C THR A 239 1.69 26.28 2.34
N TRP A 240 2.55 25.53 1.66
CA TRP A 240 3.99 25.57 1.89
C TRP A 240 4.68 26.37 0.78
N ASP A 241 5.54 27.30 1.16
CA ASP A 241 6.45 27.97 0.23
C ASP A 241 7.83 27.31 0.34
N PRO A 242 8.21 26.45 -0.62
CA PRO A 242 9.50 25.75 -0.61
C PRO A 242 10.70 26.65 -0.87
N VAL A 243 10.50 27.86 -1.40
CA VAL A 243 11.58 28.83 -1.65
C VAL A 243 11.98 29.54 -0.37
N THR A 244 10.99 29.98 0.42
CA THR A 244 11.25 30.65 1.70
C THR A 244 11.33 29.70 2.88
N GLY A 245 10.84 28.47 2.73
CA GLY A 245 10.80 27.48 3.78
C GLY A 245 9.75 27.81 4.84
N ASN A 246 8.62 28.40 4.45
CA ASN A 246 7.61 28.82 5.42
C ASN A 246 6.21 28.37 5.03
N TYR A 247 5.38 28.16 6.05
CA TYR A 247 3.94 28.07 5.87
C TYR A 247 3.39 29.45 5.47
N VAL A 248 2.61 29.49 4.39
CA VAL A 248 1.95 30.69 3.88
C VAL A 248 0.45 30.57 4.16
N ASN A 249 -0.09 31.52 4.92
CA ASN A 249 -1.50 31.52 5.29
C ASN A 249 -2.40 31.71 4.06
N VAL A 250 -3.40 30.83 3.93
CA VAL A 250 -4.48 31.01 2.95
C VAL A 250 -5.50 31.97 3.55
N ALA A 251 -5.57 33.18 2.97
CA ALA A 251 -6.20 34.32 3.63
C ALA A 251 -7.72 34.20 3.79
N ASP A 252 -8.42 33.54 2.86
CA ASP A 252 -9.86 33.35 2.89
C ASP A 252 -10.30 32.20 1.96
N GLY A 253 -11.59 31.86 2.02
CA GLY A 253 -12.18 30.76 1.25
C GLY A 253 -12.25 30.97 -0.27
N THR A 254 -11.97 32.16 -0.81
CA THR A 254 -12.05 32.47 -2.25
C THR A 254 -10.77 32.15 -3.01
N VAL A 255 -9.71 31.71 -2.31
CA VAL A 255 -8.44 31.31 -2.93
C VAL A 255 -8.63 30.01 -3.70
N SER A 256 -8.30 30.00 -4.99
CA SER A 256 -8.33 28.80 -5.84
C SER A 256 -7.28 27.80 -5.38
N LEU A 257 -7.69 26.53 -5.23
CA LEU A 257 -6.76 25.44 -4.96
C LEU A 257 -5.94 25.13 -6.22
N GLN A 258 -4.64 24.90 -6.04
CA GLN A 258 -3.74 24.54 -7.12
C GLN A 258 -3.65 23.03 -7.25
N THR A 259 -3.86 22.51 -8.46
CA THR A 259 -3.71 21.09 -8.76
C THR A 259 -2.32 20.60 -8.36
N GLY A 260 -2.24 19.49 -7.62
CA GLY A 260 -0.97 18.91 -7.19
C GLY A 260 -0.31 19.57 -5.97
N SER A 261 -0.82 20.71 -5.51
CA SER A 261 -0.33 21.36 -4.28
C SER A 261 -1.05 20.80 -3.06
N GLY A 262 -0.29 20.51 -2.01
CA GLY A 262 -0.85 20.13 -0.71
C GLY A 262 -1.12 21.32 0.20
N TYR A 263 -1.99 21.10 1.17
CA TYR A 263 -2.42 22.12 2.14
C TYR A 263 -2.37 21.54 3.55
N TYR A 264 -2.16 22.42 4.53
CA TYR A 264 -2.17 22.05 5.94
C TYR A 264 -3.33 22.77 6.64
N ALA A 265 -4.35 22.01 7.01
CA ALA A 265 -5.63 22.51 7.50
C ALA A 265 -5.87 22.07 8.95
N TYR A 266 -6.34 22.98 9.79
CA TYR A 266 -6.70 22.65 11.17
C TYR A 266 -8.16 22.24 11.28
N PHE A 267 -8.43 21.13 11.96
CA PHE A 267 -9.77 20.60 12.26
C PHE A 267 -9.94 20.60 13.77
N GLY A 268 -11.01 21.19 14.29
CA GLY A 268 -11.16 21.41 15.72
C GLY A 268 -11.68 22.81 16.03
N LEU A 269 -11.64 23.20 17.30
CA LEU A 269 -12.07 24.54 17.69
C LEU A 269 -11.25 25.61 16.93
N ASN A 270 -11.94 26.46 16.16
CA ASN A 270 -11.34 27.48 15.26
C ASN A 270 -10.68 26.94 13.98
N GLY A 271 -10.89 25.66 13.64
CA GLY A 271 -10.44 25.06 12.39
C GLY A 271 -11.26 25.43 11.15
N VAL A 272 -10.84 24.92 9.99
CA VAL A 272 -11.62 25.00 8.74
C VAL A 272 -12.96 24.30 8.91
N MET A 273 -13.00 23.26 9.73
CA MET A 273 -14.23 22.70 10.30
C MET A 273 -14.13 22.73 11.82
N SER A 274 -15.12 23.37 12.44
CA SER A 274 -15.19 23.56 13.88
C SER A 274 -16.09 22.55 14.57
N GLY A 275 -15.91 22.38 15.89
CA GLY A 275 -16.68 21.44 16.71
C GLY A 275 -15.84 20.25 17.18
N ALA A 276 -16.49 19.27 17.81
CA ALA A 276 -15.87 17.98 18.08
C ALA A 276 -16.14 17.05 16.88
N GLY A 277 -15.09 16.42 16.36
CA GLY A 277 -15.19 15.49 15.24
C GLY A 277 -16.03 14.23 15.56
N PRO A 278 -16.16 13.29 14.60
CA PRO A 278 -15.48 13.28 13.30
C PRO A 278 -16.06 14.31 12.32
N TRP A 279 -15.28 14.67 11.31
CA TRP A 279 -15.69 15.55 10.24
C TRP A 279 -15.71 14.85 8.89
N ASN A 280 -16.65 15.28 8.04
CA ASN A 280 -16.66 14.97 6.62
C ASN A 280 -16.51 16.29 5.86
N PHE A 281 -15.50 16.38 5.00
CA PHE A 281 -15.42 17.44 3.99
C PHE A 281 -15.48 16.82 2.61
N ASP A 282 -15.78 17.65 1.62
CA ASP A 282 -15.82 17.23 0.24
C ASP A 282 -15.31 18.32 -0.70
N VAL A 283 -14.72 17.87 -1.80
CA VAL A 283 -14.37 18.72 -2.93
C VAL A 283 -15.23 18.32 -4.12
N ASN A 284 -15.68 19.31 -4.90
CA ASN A 284 -16.49 19.07 -6.08
C ASN A 284 -15.90 19.80 -7.29
N GLY A 285 -15.62 19.09 -8.37
CA GLY A 285 -14.96 19.70 -9.52
C GLY A 285 -14.67 18.72 -10.65
N SER A 286 -13.92 19.20 -11.64
CA SER A 286 -13.54 18.39 -12.80
C SER A 286 -12.50 17.36 -12.41
N LEU A 287 -12.71 16.10 -12.78
CA LEU A 287 -11.80 15.00 -12.45
C LEU A 287 -10.41 15.25 -13.02
N ILE A 288 -9.37 15.06 -12.19
CA ILE A 288 -7.98 15.13 -12.62
C ILE A 288 -7.51 13.73 -13.00
N THR A 289 -7.10 13.52 -14.25
CA THR A 289 -6.52 12.24 -14.73
C THR A 289 -5.02 12.35 -15.01
N SER A 290 -4.48 13.57 -15.07
CA SER A 290 -3.06 13.86 -15.14
C SER A 290 -2.74 15.18 -14.43
N SER A 291 -1.56 15.25 -13.83
CA SER A 291 -1.04 16.42 -13.14
C SER A 291 0.45 16.56 -13.40
N ALA A 292 0.97 17.78 -13.32
CA ALA A 292 2.37 18.09 -13.38
C ALA A 292 2.68 19.01 -12.20
N VAL A 293 3.28 18.44 -11.15
CA VAL A 293 3.53 19.18 -9.90
C VAL A 293 4.91 19.82 -9.98
N ALA A 294 4.96 21.14 -9.91
CA ALA A 294 6.24 21.85 -9.79
C ALA A 294 6.82 21.61 -8.38
N LEU A 295 8.10 21.26 -8.33
CA LEU A 295 8.85 21.14 -7.09
C LEU A 295 9.94 22.21 -7.07
N ASP A 296 10.21 22.76 -5.91
CA ASP A 296 11.31 23.71 -5.75
C ASP A 296 12.42 23.11 -4.89
N TYR A 297 13.65 23.54 -5.18
CA TYR A 297 14.82 23.26 -4.36
C TYR A 297 15.61 24.54 -4.14
N VAL A 298 15.76 24.89 -2.87
CA VAL A 298 16.68 25.94 -2.42
C VAL A 298 17.55 25.30 -1.36
N ALA A 299 18.87 25.28 -1.55
CA ALA A 299 19.79 24.79 -0.52
C ALA A 299 19.92 25.83 0.59
N THR A 300 19.67 25.47 1.85
CA THR A 300 19.94 26.35 3.00
C THR A 300 21.23 25.95 3.73
N PRO A 301 22.08 26.93 4.12
CA PRO A 301 23.40 26.65 4.67
C PRO A 301 23.45 26.34 6.19
N LEU A 302 22.31 26.19 6.88
CA LEU A 302 22.24 26.13 8.35
C LEU A 302 21.74 24.78 8.88
N TRP A 303 22.50 23.72 8.64
CA TRP A 303 22.21 22.41 9.22
C TRP A 303 22.97 22.19 10.53
N SER A 304 22.37 22.52 11.67
CA SER A 304 22.94 22.14 12.98
C SER A 304 21.99 21.41 13.93
N SER A 305 20.71 21.23 13.58
CA SER A 305 19.82 20.27 14.27
C SER A 305 18.50 20.11 13.51
N PHE A 306 18.22 18.89 13.04
CA PHE A 306 16.95 18.49 12.42
C PHE A 306 15.81 18.61 13.43
N ARG A 307 15.26 19.81 13.57
CA ARG A 307 14.16 20.10 14.51
C ARG A 307 12.94 20.68 13.81
N ASP A 308 13.05 21.04 12.52
CA ASP A 308 11.94 21.64 11.79
C ASP A 308 12.06 21.39 10.27
N PRO A 309 11.05 20.76 9.62
CA PRO A 309 10.92 20.79 8.16
C PRO A 309 10.69 22.21 7.60
N ALA A 310 10.51 23.23 8.45
CA ALA A 310 10.40 24.64 8.08
C ALA A 310 11.71 25.27 7.52
N GLN A 311 12.61 24.49 6.93
CA GLN A 311 13.81 24.99 6.29
C GLN A 311 13.72 24.68 4.80
N ALA A 312 13.88 25.70 3.96
CA ALA A 312 13.97 25.56 2.50
C ALA A 312 15.20 24.69 2.20
N ASP A 313 15.02 23.39 2.05
CA ASP A 313 16.05 22.43 1.66
C ASP A 313 15.44 21.34 0.77
N GLY A 314 14.68 21.79 -0.22
CA GLY A 314 13.95 20.92 -1.14
C GLY A 314 12.66 20.33 -0.59
N TRP A 315 12.24 20.68 0.62
CA TRP A 315 10.94 20.23 1.14
C TRP A 315 9.80 20.84 0.34
N ASN A 316 8.88 19.99 -0.11
CA ASN A 316 7.69 20.34 -0.86
C ASN A 316 6.48 19.61 -0.26
N LEU A 317 5.34 20.29 -0.17
CA LEU A 317 4.07 19.68 0.24
C LEU A 317 3.23 19.40 -1.00
N ILE A 318 3.20 18.13 -1.42
CA ILE A 318 2.52 17.70 -2.65
C ILE A 318 1.20 16.99 -2.34
N ALA A 319 0.25 17.09 -3.25
CA ALA A 319 -1.03 16.41 -3.15
C ALA A 319 -1.04 15.07 -3.87
N ASN A 320 -1.87 14.13 -3.39
CA ASN A 320 -2.49 13.18 -4.29
C ASN A 320 -3.56 13.92 -5.13
N PRO A 321 -3.39 14.06 -6.46
CA PRO A 321 -4.34 14.76 -7.31
C PRO A 321 -5.46 13.84 -7.82
N PHE A 322 -5.46 12.55 -7.47
CA PHE A 322 -6.38 11.57 -8.03
C PHE A 322 -7.50 11.22 -7.05
N SER A 323 -8.64 10.78 -7.62
CA SER A 323 -9.82 10.31 -6.87
C SER A 323 -9.68 8.91 -6.27
N CYS A 324 -8.48 8.35 -6.33
CA CYS A 324 -8.10 7.05 -5.79
C CYS A 324 -6.69 7.15 -5.20
N VAL A 325 -6.18 6.05 -4.66
CA VAL A 325 -4.84 6.03 -4.06
C VAL A 325 -3.78 6.37 -5.09
N MET A 326 -2.81 7.21 -4.73
CA MET A 326 -1.55 7.33 -5.46
C MET A 326 -0.55 6.30 -4.93
N ASP A 327 0.10 5.59 -5.84
CA ASP A 327 1.20 4.68 -5.53
C ASP A 327 2.54 5.39 -5.77
N TYR A 328 3.15 5.85 -4.68
CA TYR A 328 4.42 6.58 -4.72
C TYR A 328 5.57 5.72 -5.29
N SER A 329 5.50 4.39 -5.15
CA SER A 329 6.56 3.49 -5.63
C SER A 329 6.65 3.39 -7.15
N THR A 330 5.66 3.93 -7.87
CA THR A 330 5.64 3.99 -9.34
C THR A 330 6.38 5.20 -9.92
N ILE A 331 6.81 6.13 -9.07
CA ILE A 331 7.49 7.36 -9.48
C ILE A 331 8.97 7.09 -9.78
N ASP A 332 9.50 7.73 -10.81
CA ASP A 332 10.92 7.69 -11.16
C ASP A 332 11.71 8.75 -10.36
N HIS A 333 11.93 8.45 -9.08
CA HIS A 333 12.53 9.37 -8.10
C HIS A 333 13.89 9.91 -8.54
N LEU A 334 14.74 9.04 -9.12
CA LEU A 334 16.09 9.38 -9.54
C LEU A 334 16.09 10.41 -10.68
N ASN A 335 15.29 10.18 -11.73
CA ASN A 335 15.26 11.10 -12.86
C ASN A 335 14.52 12.40 -12.55
N ILE A 336 13.56 12.36 -11.63
CA ILE A 336 12.82 13.55 -11.18
C ILE A 336 13.63 14.38 -10.17
N GLY A 337 14.59 13.76 -9.47
CA GLY A 337 15.41 14.44 -8.47
C GLY A 337 14.66 14.63 -7.15
N ILE A 338 13.96 13.59 -6.70
CA ILE A 338 13.30 13.54 -5.38
C ILE A 338 13.74 12.29 -4.60
N ASN A 339 13.64 12.34 -3.29
CA ASN A 339 13.84 11.15 -2.46
C ASN A 339 12.69 10.15 -2.63
N ASN A 340 13.01 8.85 -2.60
CA ASN A 340 12.01 7.77 -2.51
C ASN A 340 11.51 7.62 -1.06
N ALA A 341 11.05 8.74 -0.50
CA ALA A 341 10.49 8.84 0.82
C ALA A 341 9.44 9.95 0.89
N PHE A 342 8.41 9.75 1.70
CA PHE A 342 7.42 10.78 2.01
C PHE A 342 7.00 10.75 3.48
N TYR A 343 6.44 11.87 3.96
CA TYR A 343 6.09 12.04 5.38
C TYR A 343 4.69 12.62 5.56
N ILE A 344 3.94 11.99 6.46
CA ILE A 344 2.57 12.36 6.80
C ILE A 344 2.49 12.68 8.29
N TRP A 345 1.91 13.82 8.64
CA TRP A 345 1.58 14.11 10.03
C TRP A 345 0.27 13.42 10.42
N ASP A 346 0.29 12.68 11.53
CA ASP A 346 -0.90 12.05 12.11
C ASP A 346 -1.28 12.75 13.41
N ALA A 347 -2.31 13.61 13.35
CA ALA A 347 -2.80 14.36 14.50
C ALA A 347 -3.37 13.47 15.61
N SER A 348 -3.88 12.27 15.27
CA SER A 348 -4.44 11.37 16.27
C SER A 348 -3.36 10.77 17.17
N THR A 349 -2.16 10.58 16.64
CA THR A 349 -1.01 10.04 17.38
C THR A 349 0.05 11.09 17.71
N ASN A 350 -0.06 12.34 17.22
CA ASN A 350 0.96 13.39 17.34
C ASN A 350 2.35 12.93 16.88
N ALA A 351 2.38 12.16 15.81
CA ALA A 351 3.59 11.54 15.28
C ALA A 351 3.63 11.63 13.76
N TYR A 352 4.83 11.70 13.20
CA TYR A 352 5.00 11.57 11.77
C TYR A 352 5.00 10.09 11.37
N LYS A 353 4.19 9.77 10.37
CA LYS A 353 4.30 8.54 9.59
C LYS A 353 5.20 8.81 8.40
N PHE A 354 5.97 7.82 8.01
CA PHE A 354 6.92 7.94 6.91
C PHE A 354 6.94 6.68 6.07
N TYR A 355 7.24 6.85 4.80
CA TYR A 355 7.54 5.78 3.85
C TYR A 355 8.96 5.95 3.33
N SER A 356 9.63 4.82 3.08
CA SER A 356 10.71 4.69 2.10
C SER A 356 10.73 3.27 1.54
N ALA A 357 11.50 3.01 0.48
CA ALA A 357 11.64 1.65 -0.04
C ALA A 357 12.21 0.68 1.02
N GLY A 358 13.18 1.16 1.81
CA GLY A 358 13.80 0.43 2.92
C GLY A 358 12.92 0.29 4.17
N GLY A 359 11.99 1.23 4.35
CA GLY A 359 11.08 1.28 5.50
C GLY A 359 9.98 0.22 5.51
N ILE A 360 9.25 0.17 6.61
CA ILE A 360 8.18 -0.82 6.84
C ILE A 360 6.80 -0.38 6.35
N SER A 361 6.56 0.90 6.09
CA SER A 361 5.24 1.42 5.68
C SER A 361 4.90 1.15 4.21
N ASN A 362 3.63 1.31 3.82
CA ASN A 362 3.17 1.19 2.43
C ASN A 362 3.39 2.49 1.62
N PRO A 363 3.52 2.40 0.28
CA PRO A 363 3.77 3.56 -0.60
C PRO A 363 2.52 4.36 -0.96
N TYR A 364 1.39 4.12 -0.31
CA TYR A 364 0.09 4.55 -0.78
C TYR A 364 -0.34 5.86 -0.11
N ILE A 365 -0.76 6.83 -0.92
CA ILE A 365 -1.27 8.12 -0.47
C ILE A 365 -2.76 8.19 -0.80
N ALA A 366 -3.61 8.42 0.21
CA ALA A 366 -5.06 8.43 0.05
C ALA A 366 -5.53 9.60 -0.84
N PRO A 367 -6.73 9.53 -1.46
CA PRO A 367 -7.34 10.70 -2.09
C PRO A 367 -7.57 11.80 -1.04
N LEU A 368 -7.48 13.07 -1.45
CA LEU A 368 -7.60 14.25 -0.59
C LEU A 368 -6.53 14.36 0.52
N GLN A 369 -5.43 13.60 0.40
CA GLN A 369 -4.28 13.65 1.29
C GLN A 369 -3.08 14.31 0.58
N SER A 370 -2.32 15.11 1.34
CA SER A 370 -1.01 15.60 0.91
C SER A 370 0.12 14.99 1.73
N VAL A 371 1.34 15.03 1.21
CA VAL A 371 2.54 14.48 1.83
C VAL A 371 3.72 15.41 1.66
N TRP A 372 4.65 15.37 2.61
CA TRP A 372 5.97 15.99 2.43
C TRP A 372 6.84 15.10 1.57
N VAL A 373 7.50 15.69 0.59
CA VAL A 373 8.59 15.09 -0.19
C VAL A 373 9.77 16.04 -0.23
N GLN A 374 10.96 15.51 -0.50
CA GLN A 374 12.16 16.33 -0.62
C GLN A 374 12.75 16.21 -2.03
N ALA A 375 12.86 17.33 -2.72
CA ALA A 375 13.67 17.49 -3.91
C ALA A 375 15.15 17.51 -3.53
N THR A 376 16.00 16.88 -4.33
CA THR A 376 17.43 16.67 -4.02
C THR A 376 18.36 17.59 -4.80
N SER A 377 17.86 18.34 -5.78
CA SER A 377 18.67 19.28 -6.55
C SER A 377 17.83 20.35 -7.24
N SER A 378 18.44 21.51 -7.54
CA SER A 378 17.89 22.58 -8.37
C SER A 378 18.15 22.39 -9.87
N SER A 379 18.90 21.36 -10.27
CA SER A 379 19.43 21.24 -11.65
C SER A 379 18.44 20.67 -12.66
N VAL A 380 17.28 20.24 -12.21
CA VAL A 380 16.17 19.78 -13.03
C VAL A 380 15.02 20.69 -12.61
N ASP A 381 14.27 21.31 -13.54
CA ASP A 381 12.92 21.79 -13.21
C ASP A 381 12.17 20.53 -12.76
N PRO A 382 12.09 20.20 -11.45
CA PRO A 382 11.64 18.90 -11.01
C PRO A 382 10.12 18.97 -11.07
N THR A 383 9.61 18.86 -12.28
CA THR A 383 8.19 18.66 -12.48
C THR A 383 7.97 17.18 -12.23
N LEU A 384 7.08 16.85 -11.30
CA LEU A 384 6.63 15.49 -11.04
C LEU A 384 5.42 15.21 -11.93
N PRO A 385 5.60 14.54 -13.10
CA PRO A 385 4.48 14.15 -13.94
C PRO A 385 3.75 12.98 -13.28
N LEU A 386 2.46 13.15 -13.11
CA LEU A 386 1.59 12.13 -12.53
C LEU A 386 0.45 11.85 -13.51
N THR A 387 0.18 10.57 -13.74
CA THR A 387 -1.01 10.15 -14.48
C THR A 387 -1.78 9.12 -13.66
N MET A 388 -3.10 9.17 -13.72
CA MET A 388 -3.93 8.19 -13.03
C MET A 388 -3.67 6.77 -13.55
N ALA A 389 -3.34 6.64 -14.84
CA ALA A 389 -2.98 5.36 -15.46
C ALA A 389 -1.68 4.77 -14.89
N GLY A 390 -0.63 5.59 -14.77
CA GLY A 390 0.70 5.14 -14.37
C GLY A 390 0.96 5.14 -12.86
N ASN A 391 0.28 6.03 -12.11
CA ASN A 391 0.65 6.34 -10.72
C ASN A 391 -0.48 6.18 -9.71
N ALA A 392 -1.71 5.85 -10.14
CA ALA A 392 -2.82 5.60 -9.22
C ALA A 392 -3.15 4.11 -9.12
N ALA A 393 -3.68 3.70 -7.97
CA ALA A 393 -4.11 2.35 -7.66
C ALA A 393 -5.50 2.34 -7.02
N ILE A 394 -6.18 1.21 -7.12
CA ILE A 394 -7.42 0.95 -6.39
C ILE A 394 -7.09 -0.06 -5.30
N ILE A 395 -7.33 0.32 -4.04
CA ILE A 395 -7.08 -0.55 -2.89
C ILE A 395 -8.41 -1.01 -2.30
N THR A 396 -8.59 -2.33 -2.23
CA THR A 396 -9.91 -2.98 -2.20
C THR A 396 -10.21 -3.72 -0.89
N SER A 397 -9.25 -3.68 0.04
CA SER A 397 -9.35 -4.27 1.36
C SER A 397 -8.78 -3.28 2.38
N GLY A 398 -9.54 -3.09 3.46
CA GLY A 398 -9.39 -2.02 4.45
C GLY A 398 -7.95 -1.72 4.85
N THR A 399 -7.67 -0.43 5.06
CA THR A 399 -6.39 0.19 5.44
C THR A 399 -5.20 -0.47 4.71
N PRO A 400 -4.59 0.17 3.69
CA PRO A 400 -3.41 -0.41 3.07
C PRO A 400 -2.48 -0.90 4.18
N ALA A 401 -2.10 -2.19 4.14
CA ALA A 401 -1.46 -2.85 5.27
C ALA A 401 -0.37 -1.91 5.79
N TYR A 402 -0.48 -1.50 7.06
CA TYR A 402 0.37 -0.47 7.62
C TYR A 402 1.85 -0.89 7.59
N PHE A 403 2.10 -2.18 7.35
CA PHE A 403 3.42 -2.76 7.22
C PHE A 403 3.55 -3.66 5.97
N LYS A 404 4.62 -3.51 5.21
CA LYS A 404 5.09 -4.48 4.22
C LYS A 404 5.36 -5.80 4.95
N SER A 405 4.57 -6.85 4.70
CA SER A 405 4.81 -8.19 5.30
C SER A 405 5.76 -9.07 4.48
N ASN A 406 6.07 -8.67 3.23
CA ASN A 406 6.83 -9.48 2.27
C ASN A 406 8.00 -8.67 1.67
N SER A 407 8.96 -8.24 2.49
CA SER A 407 10.24 -7.73 1.96
C SER A 407 11.14 -8.91 1.58
N THR A 408 11.90 -8.76 0.49
CA THR A 408 12.93 -9.73 0.07
C THR A 408 14.23 -9.62 0.88
N PHE A 409 14.27 -8.70 1.84
CA PHE A 409 15.43 -8.38 2.67
C PHE A 409 15.02 -8.19 4.12
N ASP A 410 16.00 -8.36 5.00
CA ASP A 410 15.86 -8.26 6.45
C ASP A 410 15.92 -6.83 6.93
N ARG A 411 15.21 -6.55 8.03
CA ARG A 411 15.16 -5.22 8.63
C ARG A 411 15.20 -5.34 10.13
N VAL A 412 16.15 -4.67 10.76
CA VAL A 412 16.13 -4.47 12.20
C VAL A 412 15.16 -3.33 12.49
N VAL A 413 14.04 -3.66 13.14
CA VAL A 413 13.05 -2.67 13.57
C VAL A 413 13.15 -2.53 15.07
N LEU A 414 13.66 -1.39 15.53
CA LEU A 414 13.71 -1.07 16.96
C LEU A 414 12.51 -0.19 17.30
N ARG A 415 11.71 -0.66 18.24
CA ARG A 415 10.55 0.04 18.77
C ARG A 415 10.87 0.58 20.14
N SER A 416 10.31 1.74 20.46
CA SER A 416 10.45 2.36 21.77
C SER A 416 9.12 2.90 22.27
N HIS A 417 8.89 2.89 23.58
CA HIS A 417 7.71 3.51 24.18
C HIS A 417 7.98 3.95 25.63
N LEU A 418 7.10 4.82 26.14
CA LEU A 418 7.07 5.17 27.55
C LEU A 418 6.58 3.96 28.37
N GLN A 419 7.28 3.58 29.44
CA GLN A 419 6.95 2.34 30.17
C GLN A 419 5.54 2.37 30.80
N SER A 420 5.08 3.55 31.21
CA SER A 420 3.74 3.74 31.77
C SER A 420 2.63 3.85 30.73
N ASP A 421 2.97 4.01 29.45
CA ASP A 421 2.01 4.20 28.36
C ASP A 421 2.60 3.76 27.02
N SER A 422 2.24 2.55 26.57
CA SER A 422 2.69 2.00 25.30
C SER A 422 2.07 2.68 24.08
N SER A 423 1.04 3.51 24.24
CA SER A 423 0.50 4.31 23.13
C SER A 423 1.43 5.46 22.73
N SER A 424 2.27 5.93 23.68
CA SER A 424 3.36 6.87 23.44
C SER A 424 4.59 6.12 22.92
N ASN A 425 4.65 5.86 21.63
CA ASN A 425 5.66 5.01 21.00
C ASN A 425 6.29 5.62 19.74
N ASP A 426 7.42 5.06 19.34
CA ASP A 426 8.14 5.41 18.12
C ASP A 426 9.03 4.25 17.65
N TYR A 427 9.51 4.29 16.41
CA TYR A 427 10.40 3.28 15.88
C TYR A 427 11.42 3.83 14.88
N THR A 428 12.52 3.07 14.71
CA THR A 428 13.52 3.25 13.66
C THR A 428 13.76 1.93 12.94
N VAL A 429 14.13 2.00 11.67
CA VAL A 429 14.33 0.83 10.80
C VAL A 429 15.73 0.84 10.21
N VAL A 430 16.43 -0.30 10.28
CA VAL A 430 17.73 -0.52 9.64
C VAL A 430 17.57 -1.69 8.65
N PRO A 431 17.25 -1.42 7.38
CA PRO A 431 17.17 -2.46 6.36
C PRO A 431 18.55 -2.89 5.87
N PHE A 432 18.71 -4.19 5.63
CA PHE A 432 19.93 -4.81 5.13
C PHE A 432 19.85 -4.93 3.61
N ILE A 433 20.53 -4.03 2.90
CA ILE A 433 20.40 -3.88 1.46
C ILE A 433 21.79 -3.84 0.85
N ASN A 434 22.11 -4.87 0.07
CA ASN A 434 23.44 -5.00 -0.53
C ASN A 434 23.71 -3.84 -1.51
N GLY A 435 24.86 -3.20 -1.36
CA GLY A 435 25.33 -2.12 -2.23
C GLY A 435 24.80 -0.72 -1.92
N THR A 436 24.14 -0.51 -0.77
CA THR A 436 23.90 0.87 -0.27
C THR A 436 25.18 1.48 0.29
N SER A 437 25.18 2.79 0.47
CA SER A 437 26.31 3.47 1.10
C SER A 437 26.18 3.46 2.64
N ASN A 438 27.16 4.01 3.34
CA ASN A 438 27.00 4.37 4.76
C ASN A 438 26.47 5.80 4.92
N ASP A 439 26.40 6.59 3.84
CA ASP A 439 25.82 7.93 3.81
C ASP A 439 24.31 7.83 3.52
N TYR A 440 23.63 8.98 3.35
CA TYR A 440 22.20 8.97 3.01
C TYR A 440 21.94 8.44 1.60
N ASP A 441 21.19 7.35 1.51
CA ASP A 441 20.75 6.72 0.27
C ASP A 441 19.31 7.13 -0.06
N ALA A 442 19.16 8.11 -0.96
CA ALA A 442 17.85 8.69 -1.35
C ALA A 442 16.78 7.68 -1.81
N GLU A 443 17.19 6.49 -2.26
CA GLU A 443 16.28 5.42 -2.69
C GLU A 443 15.74 4.60 -1.50
N TRP A 444 16.50 4.48 -0.42
CA TRP A 444 16.23 3.50 0.66
C TRP A 444 15.95 4.15 2.02
N ASP A 445 16.54 5.31 2.26
CA ASP A 445 16.52 6.00 3.54
C ASP A 445 15.33 6.94 3.71
N ALA A 446 15.10 7.33 4.95
CA ALA A 446 14.15 8.37 5.30
C ALA A 446 14.69 9.19 6.48
N HIS A 447 14.60 10.50 6.36
CA HIS A 447 14.90 11.44 7.43
C HIS A 447 13.94 11.25 8.63
N LYS A 448 14.43 11.54 9.83
CA LYS A 448 13.59 11.51 11.03
C LYS A 448 12.87 12.83 11.24
N PHE A 449 11.57 12.87 10.96
CA PHE A 449 10.72 13.94 11.45
C PHE A 449 10.39 13.68 12.93
N MET A 450 10.67 14.67 13.76
CA MET A 450 10.48 14.53 15.21
C MET A 450 8.99 14.51 15.54
N ASN A 451 8.57 13.52 16.32
CA ASN A 451 7.26 13.44 16.91
C ASN A 451 7.07 14.58 17.93
N ALA A 452 5.82 15.01 18.13
CA ALA A 452 5.46 16.00 19.13
C ALA A 452 4.70 15.38 20.31
N GLY A 453 4.26 16.22 21.25
CA GLY A 453 3.47 15.78 22.38
C GLY A 453 4.28 14.94 23.36
N SER A 454 3.74 13.78 23.77
CA SER A 454 4.36 12.86 24.74
C SER A 454 5.28 11.80 24.10
N ASN A 455 5.25 11.65 22.77
CA ASN A 455 5.92 10.56 22.09
C ASN A 455 7.45 10.65 22.18
N PRO A 456 8.14 9.49 22.33
CA PRO A 456 9.58 9.45 22.16
C PRO A 456 9.98 9.60 20.70
N ASN A 457 11.28 9.77 20.48
CA ASN A 457 11.93 9.77 19.18
C ASN A 457 13.18 8.89 19.27
N ILE A 458 13.16 7.74 18.60
CA ILE A 458 14.31 6.88 18.36
C ILE A 458 14.69 6.97 16.88
N TYR A 459 15.97 7.12 16.59
CA TYR A 459 16.49 7.27 15.23
C TYR A 459 17.97 6.94 15.20
N SER A 460 18.48 6.68 14.00
CA SER A 460 19.91 6.52 13.76
C SER A 460 20.54 7.82 13.24
N THR A 461 21.85 7.91 13.35
CA THR A 461 22.62 9.03 12.79
C THR A 461 23.70 8.53 11.84
N SER A 462 23.80 9.14 10.66
CA SER A 462 24.92 8.94 9.74
C SER A 462 25.52 10.30 9.35
N GLY A 463 26.76 10.56 9.78
CA GLY A 463 27.37 11.88 9.61
C GLY A 463 26.54 12.99 10.27
N THR A 464 26.02 13.93 9.48
CA THR A 464 25.11 14.99 9.94
C THR A 464 23.62 14.64 9.77
N GLN A 465 23.31 13.47 9.21
CA GLN A 465 21.96 13.04 8.89
C GLN A 465 21.30 12.36 10.08
N VAL A 466 20.00 12.61 10.24
CA VAL A 466 19.14 12.05 11.29
C VAL A 466 18.07 11.21 10.58
N LEU A 467 18.07 9.90 10.81
CA LEU A 467 17.39 8.93 9.94
C LEU A 467 16.42 8.04 10.71
N ALA A 468 15.17 7.99 10.24
CA ALA A 468 14.14 7.05 10.70
C ALA A 468 14.26 5.69 9.98
N VAL A 469 14.76 5.71 8.74
CA VAL A 469 15.18 4.52 7.99
C VAL A 469 16.60 4.75 7.52
N ASN A 470 17.50 3.83 7.83
CA ASN A 470 18.92 3.91 7.48
C ASN A 470 19.39 2.56 6.95
N ALA A 471 19.42 2.45 5.63
CA ALA A 471 19.84 1.28 4.91
C ALA A 471 21.34 1.10 4.98
N ILE A 472 21.77 -0.12 5.29
CA ILE A 472 23.18 -0.45 5.36
C ILE A 472 23.50 -1.58 4.40
N ASP A 473 24.70 -1.51 3.81
CA ASP A 473 25.28 -2.60 3.06
C ASP A 473 25.64 -3.72 4.02
N TYR A 474 24.67 -4.62 4.18
CA TYR A 474 24.74 -5.79 5.03
C TYR A 474 23.79 -6.85 4.50
N GLY A 475 23.99 -8.08 4.93
CA GLY A 475 23.12 -9.18 4.55
C GLY A 475 23.51 -10.48 5.24
N PRO A 476 22.74 -11.55 5.04
CA PRO A 476 22.97 -12.83 5.69
C PRO A 476 24.31 -13.50 5.29
N LEU A 477 24.94 -13.04 4.21
CA LEU A 477 26.23 -13.51 3.73
C LEU A 477 27.40 -12.62 4.17
N ASP A 478 27.14 -11.45 4.76
CA ASP A 478 28.18 -10.56 5.26
C ASP A 478 28.67 -11.06 6.63
N GLY A 479 29.97 -11.31 6.74
CA GLY A 479 30.63 -11.74 7.98
C GLY A 479 31.19 -10.57 8.79
N SER A 480 31.08 -9.35 8.29
CA SER A 480 31.60 -8.17 8.98
C SER A 480 30.74 -7.78 10.18
N HIS A 481 31.38 -7.16 11.16
CA HIS A 481 30.72 -6.46 12.25
C HIS A 481 30.26 -5.08 11.76
N LYS A 482 28.99 -4.74 11.96
CA LYS A 482 28.47 -3.39 11.71
C LYS A 482 28.05 -2.73 13.02
N THR A 483 28.29 -1.43 13.09
CA THR A 483 27.81 -0.58 14.18
C THR A 483 26.98 0.55 13.62
N LEU A 484 25.94 0.94 14.35
CA LEU A 484 25.12 2.08 14.02
C LEU A 484 24.81 2.90 15.26
N ASP A 485 25.14 4.18 15.23
CA ASP A 485 24.83 5.09 16.32
C ASP A 485 23.32 5.40 16.33
N LEU A 486 22.74 5.26 17.52
CA LEU A 486 21.34 5.48 17.79
C LEU A 486 21.17 6.59 18.82
N SER A 487 20.21 7.44 18.52
CA SER A 487 19.85 8.56 19.37
C SER A 487 18.42 8.41 19.88
N PHE A 488 18.20 8.91 21.08
CA PHE A 488 16.92 8.90 21.73
C PHE A 488 16.61 10.28 22.32
N SER A 489 15.44 10.83 21.99
CA SER A 489 14.91 12.03 22.64
C SER A 489 13.46 11.84 23.03
N ALA A 490 13.05 12.44 24.15
CA ALA A 490 11.67 12.39 24.60
C ALA A 490 11.32 13.63 25.42
N PRO A 491 10.04 13.90 25.69
CA PRO A 491 9.62 15.13 26.36
C PRO A 491 9.98 15.19 27.85
N SER A 492 10.07 14.04 28.54
CA SER A 492 10.20 13.98 29.99
C SER A 492 11.54 13.39 30.44
N HIS A 493 12.49 14.27 30.78
CA HIS A 493 13.74 13.88 31.44
C HIS A 493 13.47 13.07 32.72
N GLY A 494 14.21 11.98 32.92
CA GLY A 494 14.07 11.12 34.10
C GLY A 494 12.93 10.10 34.03
N ALA A 495 12.11 10.09 32.96
CA ALA A 495 11.10 9.05 32.77
C ALA A 495 11.71 7.74 32.25
N ASN A 496 11.06 6.60 32.55
CA ASN A 496 11.48 5.28 32.09
C ASN A 496 10.89 4.95 30.71
N TYR A 497 11.76 4.56 29.80
CA TYR A 497 11.42 4.13 28.46
C TYR A 497 11.95 2.72 28.20
N THR A 498 11.34 2.06 27.24
CA THR A 498 11.69 0.71 26.80
C THR A 498 12.11 0.75 25.35
N ILE A 499 13.16 0.01 24.97
CA ILE A 499 13.53 -0.33 23.58
C ILE A 499 13.41 -1.83 23.39
N TYR A 500 12.88 -2.27 22.26
CA TYR A 500 12.81 -3.69 21.90
C TYR A 500 12.87 -3.94 20.40
N LEU A 501 13.30 -5.14 20.04
CA LEU A 501 13.35 -5.62 18.66
C LEU A 501 11.99 -6.17 18.24
N ASP A 502 11.49 -5.72 17.10
CA ASP A 502 10.41 -6.36 16.38
C ASP A 502 11.00 -7.35 15.34
N ASN A 503 11.07 -8.62 15.75
CA ASN A 503 11.73 -9.66 14.96
C ASN A 503 10.88 -10.18 13.79
N SER A 504 9.64 -9.72 13.61
CA SER A 504 8.81 -10.18 12.48
C SER A 504 9.34 -9.73 11.12
N PHE A 505 10.33 -8.83 11.10
CA PHE A 505 10.97 -8.29 9.90
C PHE A 505 12.36 -8.89 9.62
N LEU A 506 12.75 -9.92 10.38
CA LEU A 506 13.98 -10.68 10.17
C LEU A 506 13.63 -12.08 9.65
N ASN A 507 14.14 -12.41 8.46
CA ASN A 507 14.08 -13.74 7.87
C ASN A 507 15.31 -14.58 8.24
N ASN A 508 16.44 -13.92 8.55
CA ASN A 508 17.67 -14.57 9.00
C ASN A 508 17.98 -14.25 10.47
N TYR A 509 18.83 -15.08 11.07
CA TYR A 509 19.28 -14.91 12.45
C TYR A 509 20.52 -14.01 12.52
N TYR A 510 20.43 -12.98 13.36
CA TYR A 510 21.49 -12.03 13.66
C TYR A 510 21.67 -11.92 15.16
N THR A 511 22.90 -11.67 15.59
CA THR A 511 23.20 -11.25 16.96
C THR A 511 23.14 -9.73 16.98
N LEU A 512 22.16 -9.20 17.71
CA LEU A 512 21.86 -7.77 17.77
C LEU A 512 22.01 -7.30 19.21
N GLU A 513 23.04 -6.50 19.48
CA GLU A 513 23.33 -5.98 20.82
C GLU A 513 23.16 -4.46 20.84
N LEU A 514 22.47 -3.95 21.85
CA LEU A 514 22.34 -2.53 22.12
C LEU A 514 23.36 -2.15 23.19
N GLU A 515 24.38 -1.38 22.82
CA GLU A 515 25.28 -0.74 23.77
C GLU A 515 24.61 0.52 24.33
N ASP A 516 24.57 0.65 25.66
CA ASP A 516 24.26 1.89 26.35
C ASP A 516 25.56 2.52 26.89
N SER A 517 26.04 3.56 26.21
CA SER A 517 27.26 4.29 26.57
C SER A 517 27.19 5.00 27.93
N LYS A 518 25.99 5.32 28.45
CA LYS A 518 25.82 5.93 29.77
C LYS A 518 26.11 4.93 30.89
N MET A 519 25.69 3.68 30.70
CA MET A 519 25.82 2.62 31.68
C MET A 519 27.02 1.70 31.42
N GLY A 520 27.58 1.74 30.21
CA GLY A 520 28.67 0.85 29.76
C GLY A 520 28.22 -0.61 29.65
N ILE A 521 26.96 -0.86 29.27
CA ILE A 521 26.38 -2.21 29.20
C ILE A 521 25.96 -2.55 27.77
N PHE A 522 26.09 -3.83 27.43
CA PHE A 522 25.59 -4.41 26.19
C PHE A 522 24.37 -5.27 26.51
N HIS A 523 23.26 -5.00 25.82
CA HIS A 523 22.02 -5.76 25.95
C HIS A 523 21.72 -6.49 24.64
N ASP A 524 21.73 -7.81 24.67
CA ASP A 524 21.28 -8.63 23.55
C ASP A 524 19.76 -8.51 23.39
N LEU A 525 19.33 -7.92 22.28
CA LEU A 525 17.93 -7.62 21.96
C LEU A 525 17.09 -8.89 21.75
N SER A 526 17.71 -10.06 21.57
CA SER A 526 17.02 -11.34 21.53
C SER A 526 16.55 -11.82 22.91
N ASN A 527 17.16 -11.32 23.98
CA ASN A 527 16.79 -11.65 25.37
C ASN A 527 15.58 -10.85 25.89
N GLY A 528 15.01 -9.96 25.06
CA GLY A 528 13.82 -9.19 25.37
C GLY A 528 14.07 -7.69 25.42
N THR A 529 13.18 -7.00 26.13
CA THR A 529 13.14 -5.53 26.22
C THR A 529 14.32 -4.96 27.01
N TYR A 530 14.77 -3.76 26.64
CA TYR A 530 15.76 -2.98 27.36
C TYR A 530 15.12 -1.72 27.97
N ASP A 531 15.14 -1.60 29.30
CA ASP A 531 14.55 -0.48 30.02
C ASP A 531 15.62 0.51 30.49
N PHE A 532 15.34 1.81 30.37
CA PHE A 532 16.27 2.86 30.77
C PHE A 532 15.57 4.15 31.21
N VAL A 533 16.27 4.95 32.01
CA VAL A 533 15.86 6.31 32.40
C VAL A 533 16.35 7.30 31.34
N PHE A 534 15.47 8.08 30.72
CA PHE A 534 15.84 9.08 29.72
C PHE A 534 16.66 10.24 30.31
N ASP A 535 17.74 10.60 29.63
CA ASP A 535 18.60 11.72 29.96
C ASP A 535 18.69 12.68 28.77
N SER A 536 18.19 13.91 28.94
CA SER A 536 18.12 14.90 27.85
C SER A 536 19.48 15.47 27.49
N LEU A 537 20.52 15.21 28.30
CA LEU A 537 21.90 15.59 28.03
C LEU A 537 22.67 14.52 27.25
N MET A 538 22.10 13.32 27.07
CA MET A 538 22.71 12.21 26.33
C MET A 538 21.75 11.71 25.24
N LEU A 539 21.55 12.53 24.21
CA LEU A 539 20.72 12.13 23.07
C LEU A 539 21.37 10.99 22.29
N ASN A 540 22.67 11.07 22.04
CA ASN A 540 23.49 10.04 21.37
C ASN A 540 23.99 9.04 22.42
N ARG A 541 23.10 8.17 22.91
CA ARG A 541 23.38 7.26 24.02
C ARG A 541 23.67 5.83 23.58
N PHE A 542 23.08 5.40 22.48
CA PHE A 542 23.01 3.99 22.13
C PHE A 542 23.82 3.69 20.88
N THR A 543 24.43 2.52 20.83
CA THR A 543 25.04 1.99 19.59
C THR A 543 24.47 0.60 19.34
N LEU A 544 23.95 0.36 18.14
CA LEU A 544 23.49 -0.94 17.70
C LEU A 544 24.63 -1.71 17.06
N HIS A 545 24.95 -2.85 17.64
CA HIS A 545 25.93 -3.81 17.15
C HIS A 545 25.21 -4.92 16.40
N ILE A 546 25.63 -5.12 15.15
CA ILE A 546 25.05 -6.11 14.25
C ILE A 546 26.14 -7.09 13.88
N ASN A 547 25.91 -8.34 14.26
CA ASN A 547 26.78 -9.46 13.97
C ASN A 547 25.95 -10.58 13.35
N ARG A 548 26.56 -11.37 12.48
CA ARG A 548 25.97 -12.64 12.09
C ARG A 548 26.03 -13.61 13.27
N SER A 549 24.94 -14.31 13.53
CA SER A 549 24.96 -15.46 14.44
C SER A 549 25.67 -16.63 13.74
N SER A 550 26.98 -16.80 13.96
CA SER A 550 27.65 -18.04 13.59
C SER A 550 27.29 -19.11 14.63
N VAL A 551 26.67 -20.21 14.19
CA VAL A 551 26.63 -21.43 15.00
C VAL A 551 27.99 -22.09 14.87
N GLY A 552 28.86 -21.78 15.83
CA GLY A 552 30.27 -22.14 15.86
C GLY A 552 31.09 -20.89 16.14
N GLN A 553 32.04 -20.98 17.08
CA GLN A 553 33.15 -20.04 17.10
C GLN A 553 33.75 -20.03 15.69
N GLU A 554 33.53 -18.96 14.94
CA GLU A 554 34.59 -18.48 14.07
C GLU A 554 35.65 -17.95 15.05
N GLU A 555 36.55 -18.83 15.51
CA GLU A 555 37.84 -18.31 15.92
C GLU A 555 38.46 -17.78 14.62
N ASP A 556 38.57 -16.46 14.52
CA ASP A 556 39.56 -15.81 13.67
C ASP A 556 40.94 -16.32 14.12
N LEU A 557 41.31 -17.52 13.66
CA LEU A 557 42.66 -18.01 13.79
C LEU A 557 43.48 -17.32 12.73
N VAL A 558 44.05 -16.19 13.13
CA VAL A 558 45.23 -15.61 12.51
C VAL A 558 46.21 -16.76 12.20
N ASN A 559 46.39 -17.04 10.92
CA ASN A 559 47.43 -17.89 10.33
C ASN A 559 47.28 -19.42 10.57
N ALA A 560 46.15 -20.01 10.15
CA ALA A 560 45.85 -21.44 10.30
C ALA A 560 46.80 -22.45 9.60
N GLY A 561 47.87 -22.01 8.92
CA GLY A 561 48.77 -22.88 8.16
C GLY A 561 48.08 -23.65 7.01
N PHE A 562 46.78 -23.42 6.80
CA PHE A 562 45.93 -24.20 5.93
C PHE A 562 44.61 -23.46 5.63
N ASP A 563 44.05 -23.68 4.44
CA ASP A 563 42.77 -23.13 3.99
C ASP A 563 41.93 -24.21 3.26
N VAL A 564 40.60 -24.16 3.43
CA VAL A 564 39.64 -25.09 2.81
C VAL A 564 38.36 -24.38 2.43
N TRP A 565 37.90 -24.64 1.20
CA TRP A 565 36.66 -24.11 0.67
C TRP A 565 35.92 -25.14 -0.19
N GLN A 566 34.61 -24.95 -0.36
CA GLN A 566 33.81 -25.73 -1.31
C GLN A 566 33.55 -24.89 -2.56
N ASN A 567 33.81 -25.43 -3.75
CA ASN A 567 33.54 -24.73 -5.01
C ASN A 567 32.07 -24.91 -5.46
N GLU A 568 31.68 -24.21 -6.53
CA GLU A 568 30.33 -24.25 -7.10
C GLU A 568 29.87 -25.65 -7.54
N ASN A 569 30.83 -26.52 -7.89
CA ASN A 569 30.59 -27.92 -8.27
C ASN A 569 30.48 -28.86 -7.04
N GLY A 570 30.51 -28.32 -5.83
CA GLY A 570 30.39 -29.09 -4.58
C GLY A 570 31.69 -29.79 -4.14
N GLN A 571 32.81 -29.58 -4.85
CA GLN A 571 34.11 -30.17 -4.50
C GLN A 571 34.77 -29.39 -3.36
N ILE A 572 35.35 -30.13 -2.42
CA ILE A 572 36.08 -29.55 -1.28
C ILE A 572 37.54 -29.40 -1.71
N ASN A 573 38.02 -28.17 -1.79
CA ASN A 573 39.39 -27.84 -2.17
C ASN A 573 40.18 -27.41 -0.94
N TYR A 574 41.48 -27.69 -0.95
CA TYR A 574 42.38 -27.30 0.12
C TYR A 574 43.65 -26.62 -0.39
N ASN A 575 44.24 -25.79 0.46
CA ASN A 575 45.55 -25.17 0.27
C ASN A 575 46.37 -25.19 1.57
N ILE A 576 47.58 -25.74 1.52
CA ILE A 576 48.52 -25.87 2.63
C ILE A 576 49.45 -24.67 2.63
N LEU A 577 49.34 -23.83 3.66
CA LEU A 577 50.16 -22.62 3.82
C LEU A 577 51.43 -22.91 4.63
N SER A 578 51.42 -23.93 5.48
CA SER A 578 52.56 -24.44 6.23
C SER A 578 52.66 -25.96 6.11
N ALA A 579 53.84 -26.48 5.80
CA ALA A 579 54.06 -27.92 5.81
C ALA A 579 53.70 -28.50 7.18
N GLY A 580 53.14 -29.71 7.19
CA GLY A 580 52.84 -30.43 8.42
C GLY A 580 51.93 -31.63 8.23
N ASN A 581 51.63 -32.30 9.35
CA ASN A 581 50.67 -33.41 9.36
C ASN A 581 49.27 -32.92 9.76
N TYR A 582 48.32 -33.10 8.85
CA TYR A 582 46.94 -32.64 8.98
C TYR A 582 45.99 -33.82 9.01
N ASN A 583 45.09 -33.82 9.97
CA ASN A 583 43.95 -34.72 10.07
C ASN A 583 42.68 -33.99 9.64
N PHE A 584 41.92 -34.58 8.74
CA PHE A 584 40.62 -34.10 8.31
C PHE A 584 39.56 -35.06 8.81
N SER A 585 38.52 -34.55 9.44
CA SER A 585 37.39 -35.34 9.89
C SER A 585 36.08 -34.67 9.52
N LEU A 586 35.18 -35.42 8.90
CA LEU A 586 33.83 -34.95 8.59
C LEU A 586 32.87 -35.44 9.68
N MET A 587 32.04 -34.54 10.20
CA MET A 587 31.07 -34.80 11.24
C MET A 587 29.66 -34.43 10.77
N SER A 588 28.64 -35.20 11.17
CA SER A 588 27.24 -34.76 11.07
C SER A 588 26.92 -33.71 12.13
N LEU A 589 25.80 -32.99 11.94
CA LEU A 589 25.32 -31.96 12.88
C LEU A 589 25.07 -32.47 14.31
N ASN A 590 24.82 -33.77 14.48
CA ASN A 590 24.70 -34.40 15.81
C ASN A 590 26.06 -34.76 16.45
N GLY A 591 27.18 -34.34 15.85
CA GLY A 591 28.53 -34.58 16.35
C GLY A 591 29.11 -35.97 16.02
N ALA A 592 28.40 -36.83 15.29
CA ALA A 592 28.95 -38.12 14.89
C ALA A 592 30.01 -37.95 13.80
N LYS A 593 31.21 -38.49 14.02
CA LYS A 593 32.28 -38.53 13.01
C LYS A 593 31.93 -39.54 11.91
N LEU A 594 31.84 -39.06 10.67
CA LEU A 594 31.41 -39.82 9.51
C LEU A 594 32.55 -40.27 8.60
N TRP A 595 33.64 -39.51 8.57
CA TRP A 595 34.81 -39.77 7.73
C TRP A 595 36.03 -39.13 8.35
N GLU A 596 37.21 -39.69 8.07
CA GLU A 596 38.49 -39.16 8.54
C GLU A 596 39.62 -39.58 7.59
N THR A 597 40.56 -38.67 7.34
CA THR A 597 41.85 -38.97 6.70
C THR A 597 42.96 -38.19 7.39
N SER A 598 44.21 -38.61 7.21
CA SER A 598 45.37 -37.87 7.69
C SER A 598 46.52 -38.01 6.70
N GLY A 599 47.34 -36.97 6.58
CA GLY A 599 48.44 -36.94 5.63
C GLY A 599 49.53 -35.95 6.04
N ILE A 600 50.73 -36.20 5.54
CA ILE A 600 51.83 -35.24 5.59
C ILE A 600 51.75 -34.41 4.32
N TYR A 601 51.68 -33.10 4.47
CA TYR A 601 51.51 -32.17 3.38
C TYR A 601 52.67 -31.17 3.33
N SER A 602 53.05 -30.80 2.12
CA SER A 602 54.10 -29.80 1.88
C SER A 602 53.54 -28.38 1.87
N SER A 603 54.38 -27.38 2.17
CA SER A 603 53.98 -25.97 2.05
C SER A 603 53.65 -25.62 0.60
N ALA A 604 52.60 -24.84 0.39
CA ALA A 604 52.00 -24.49 -0.89
C ALA A 604 51.37 -25.67 -1.68
N GLU A 605 51.09 -26.79 -1.01
CA GLU A 605 50.36 -27.90 -1.61
C GLU A 605 48.86 -27.59 -1.68
N SER A 606 48.26 -27.75 -2.85
CA SER A 606 46.82 -27.57 -3.06
C SER A 606 46.22 -28.81 -3.73
N GLY A 607 44.97 -29.14 -3.40
CA GLY A 607 44.29 -30.28 -3.99
C GLY A 607 42.79 -30.32 -3.71
N VAL A 608 42.15 -31.39 -4.16
CA VAL A 608 40.75 -31.70 -3.88
C VAL A 608 40.71 -32.80 -2.82
N LEU A 609 39.94 -32.57 -1.76
CA LEU A 609 39.69 -33.56 -0.74
C LEU A 609 38.61 -34.54 -1.22
N THR A 610 39.02 -35.76 -1.57
CA THR A 610 38.08 -36.82 -1.96
C THR A 610 37.50 -37.49 -0.72
N ILE A 611 36.18 -37.40 -0.55
CA ILE A 611 35.46 -38.14 0.48
C ILE A 611 34.89 -39.40 -0.16
N ASP A 612 35.50 -40.54 0.11
CA ASP A 612 35.08 -41.87 -0.38
C ASP A 612 33.84 -42.40 0.38
N LYS A 613 32.80 -41.57 0.49
CA LYS A 613 31.55 -41.90 1.17
C LYS A 613 30.38 -41.22 0.46
N ASN A 614 29.34 -42.00 0.15
CA ASN A 614 28.07 -41.44 -0.31
C ASN A 614 27.41 -40.73 0.87
N LEU A 615 27.46 -39.39 0.87
CA LEU A 615 26.83 -38.54 1.86
C LEU A 615 25.44 -38.13 1.36
N PRO A 616 24.37 -38.32 2.14
CA PRO A 616 23.07 -37.77 1.78
C PRO A 616 23.11 -36.22 1.75
N PRO A 617 22.24 -35.57 0.95
CA PRO A 617 22.13 -34.12 0.94
C PRO A 617 21.86 -33.57 2.33
N CYS A 618 22.83 -32.85 2.89
CA CYS A 618 22.79 -32.31 4.23
C CYS A 618 23.94 -31.33 4.47
N VAL A 619 23.94 -30.69 5.64
CA VAL A 619 25.05 -29.89 6.14
C VAL A 619 25.95 -30.77 7.01
N TYR A 620 27.26 -30.67 6.80
CA TYR A 620 28.29 -31.36 7.58
C TYR A 620 29.33 -30.36 8.12
N ILE A 621 30.08 -30.78 9.13
CA ILE A 621 31.21 -30.02 9.67
C ILE A 621 32.50 -30.76 9.28
N LEU A 622 33.35 -30.13 8.49
CA LEU A 622 34.71 -30.57 8.26
C LEU A 622 35.62 -29.95 9.31
N ARG A 623 36.20 -30.78 10.16
CA ARG A 623 37.23 -30.38 11.13
C ARG A 623 38.60 -30.76 10.60
N ILE A 624 39.53 -29.84 10.66
CA ILE A 624 40.94 -30.04 10.32
C ILE A 624 41.76 -29.82 11.59
N HIS A 625 42.68 -30.73 11.88
CA HIS A 625 43.58 -30.65 13.02
C HIS A 625 45.03 -30.84 12.56
N SER A 626 45.89 -29.87 12.86
CA SER A 626 47.34 -30.00 12.62
C SER A 626 48.02 -30.55 13.87
N SER A 627 48.69 -31.69 13.73
CA SER A 627 49.40 -32.31 14.86
C SER A 627 50.70 -31.60 15.23
N GLU A 628 51.19 -30.69 14.39
CA GLU A 628 52.48 -30.00 14.63
C GLU A 628 52.34 -28.73 15.47
N ASN A 629 51.27 -27.97 15.26
CA ASN A 629 51.00 -26.72 15.98
C ASN A 629 49.73 -26.77 16.83
N GLY A 630 49.03 -27.92 16.87
CA GLY A 630 47.82 -28.13 17.68
C GLY A 630 46.59 -27.36 17.20
N MET A 631 46.65 -26.75 16.01
CA MET A 631 45.58 -25.91 15.49
C MET A 631 44.38 -26.75 15.03
N VAL A 632 43.18 -26.25 15.29
CA VAL A 632 41.91 -26.85 14.86
C VAL A 632 41.12 -25.83 14.04
N LEU A 633 40.72 -26.19 12.82
CA LEU A 633 39.81 -25.41 11.99
C LEU A 633 38.52 -26.19 11.79
N ASN A 634 37.35 -25.54 11.89
CA ASN A 634 36.07 -26.15 11.54
C ASN A 634 35.45 -25.37 10.36
N ARG A 635 34.98 -26.09 9.34
CA ARG A 635 34.32 -25.52 8.16
C ARG A 635 32.99 -26.22 7.91
N LYS A 636 31.96 -25.44 7.58
CA LYS A 636 30.66 -25.96 7.14
C LYS A 636 30.75 -26.38 5.68
N ILE A 637 30.29 -27.60 5.37
CA ILE A 637 30.22 -28.14 4.01
C ILE A 637 28.77 -28.50 3.70
N VAL A 638 28.29 -28.15 2.50
CA VAL A 638 26.93 -28.44 2.04
C VAL A 638 26.99 -29.50 0.94
N VAL A 639 26.45 -30.69 1.20
CA VAL A 639 26.25 -31.69 0.14
C VAL A 639 24.85 -31.49 -0.41
N LYS A 640 24.74 -31.29 -1.71
CA LYS A 640 23.47 -31.09 -2.43
C LYS A 640 22.90 -32.39 -2.95
#